data_AF-A0A8C0CYQ9-F1
#
_entry.id   AF-A0A8C0CYQ9-F1
#
_cell.length_a   1.000
_cell.length_b   1.000
_cell.length_c   1.000
_cell.angle_alpha   90.00
_cell.angle_beta   90.00
_cell.angle_gamma   90.00
#
_symmetry.space_group_name_H-M   'P 1'
#
loop_
_entity.id
_entity.type
_entity.pdbx_description
1 polymer ?
#
loop_
_entity_poly.entity_id
_entity_poly.type
_entity_poly.pdbx_seq_one_letter_code
_entity_poly.pdbx_strand_id
1 'polypeptide(L)'
;MEEPQEIFSMNDGHAGDRVVEKYLVDSKKSASHVQLACSGQSCAFPLDGNELCVRDTKQPPHQLLILRGHHQPITAVAFGNKVSPLLICSASQDYVIMWNLDECRQKVLQGKGKF
;
A
#
# COMPACT_ATOMS: atom_id res chain seq x y z
N MET A 1 -35.58 3.50 0.30
CA MET A 1 -34.27 2.84 0.17
C MET A 1 -33.59 3.03 1.51
N GLU A 2 -33.36 1.94 2.22
CA GLU A 2 -32.86 1.94 3.60
C GLU A 2 -31.40 2.39 3.71
N GLU A 3 -31.12 3.07 4.81
CA GLU A 3 -29.83 3.54 5.28
C GLU A 3 -29.03 2.34 5.88
N PRO A 4 -27.71 2.25 5.75
CA PRO A 4 -26.96 1.09 6.25
C PRO A 4 -26.92 1.09 7.78
N GLN A 5 -27.38 0.00 8.39
CA GLN A 5 -27.38 -0.17 9.85
C GLN A 5 -25.96 -0.46 10.37
N GLU A 6 -25.48 0.43 11.25
CA GLU A 6 -24.29 0.24 12.08
C GLU A 6 -24.52 -0.94 13.06
N ILE A 7 -23.82 -2.05 12.85
CA ILE A 7 -23.89 -3.22 13.72
C ILE A 7 -22.97 -3.00 14.92
N PHE A 8 -23.55 -2.52 16.02
CA PHE A 8 -22.91 -2.60 17.35
C PHE A 8 -23.01 -4.03 17.87
N SER A 9 -21.88 -4.74 17.93
CA SER A 9 -21.82 -6.05 18.60
C SER A 9 -21.34 -5.86 20.04
N MET A 10 -22.19 -6.28 20.98
CA MET A 10 -21.97 -6.31 22.42
C MET A 10 -20.76 -7.17 22.81
N ASN A 11 -20.17 -6.76 23.93
CA ASN A 11 -18.99 -7.30 24.60
C ASN A 11 -19.15 -8.79 24.95
N ASP A 12 -18.24 -9.64 24.50
CA ASP A 12 -18.06 -10.98 25.07
C ASP A 12 -16.56 -11.24 25.33
N GLY A 13 -16.29 -11.75 26.52
CA GLY A 13 -15.04 -11.64 27.28
C GLY A 13 -13.88 -12.52 26.82
N HIS A 14 -13.69 -12.71 25.51
CA HIS A 14 -12.45 -13.19 24.93
C HIS A 14 -12.25 -12.45 23.61
N ALA A 15 -11.42 -11.41 23.61
CA ALA A 15 -10.98 -10.73 22.40
C ALA A 15 -10.07 -11.69 21.61
N GLY A 16 -10.67 -12.71 20.99
CA GLY A 16 -9.99 -13.52 19.99
C GLY A 16 -9.51 -12.61 18.87
N ASP A 17 -8.42 -12.99 18.21
CA ASP A 17 -7.84 -12.24 17.10
C ASP A 17 -8.91 -11.99 16.03
N ARG A 18 -9.49 -10.79 16.04
CA ARG A 18 -10.56 -10.41 15.13
C ARG A 18 -9.94 -9.88 13.85
N VAL A 19 -9.99 -10.69 12.79
CA VAL A 19 -9.66 -10.22 11.45
C VAL A 19 -10.79 -9.32 10.97
N VAL A 20 -10.46 -8.05 10.73
CA VAL A 20 -11.38 -7.06 10.17
C VAL A 20 -10.81 -6.54 8.86
N GLU A 21 -11.66 -6.47 7.84
CA GLU A 21 -11.32 -5.71 6.64
C GLU A 21 -11.24 -4.23 7.02
N LYS A 22 -10.09 -3.62 6.77
CA LYS A 22 -9.89 -2.17 7.01
C LYS A 22 -9.91 -1.37 5.72
N TYR A 23 -9.66 -2.03 4.58
CA TYR A 23 -9.45 -1.33 3.32
C TYR A 23 -9.43 -2.30 2.14
N LEU A 24 -9.98 -1.82 1.01
CA LEU A 24 -10.08 -2.52 -0.25
C LEU A 24 -9.49 -1.65 -1.38
N VAL A 25 -8.77 -2.29 -2.31
CA VAL A 25 -8.28 -1.67 -3.55
C VAL A 25 -8.69 -2.51 -4.72
N ASP A 26 -9.38 -1.90 -5.68
CA ASP A 26 -9.71 -2.54 -6.93
C ASP A 26 -8.49 -2.57 -7.86
N SER A 27 -8.30 -3.69 -8.54
CA SER A 27 -7.27 -3.88 -9.56
C SER A 27 -7.90 -4.38 -10.85
N LYS A 28 -7.49 -3.80 -11.97
CA LYS A 28 -7.85 -4.23 -13.33
C LYS A 28 -7.09 -5.49 -13.75
N LYS A 29 -5.99 -5.80 -13.06
CA LYS A 29 -5.14 -6.98 -13.32
C LYS A 29 -5.24 -7.98 -12.16
N SER A 30 -5.02 -9.25 -12.48
CA SER A 30 -4.94 -10.31 -11.47
C SER A 30 -3.83 -10.00 -10.47
N ALA A 31 -4.14 -10.15 -9.17
CA ALA A 31 -3.16 -10.10 -8.09
C ALA A 31 -2.43 -11.44 -7.88
N SER A 32 -2.58 -12.40 -8.80
CA SER A 32 -1.86 -13.67 -8.73
C SER A 32 -0.37 -13.48 -8.99
N HIS A 33 0.47 -14.17 -8.21
CA HIS A 33 1.94 -14.21 -8.38
C HIS A 33 2.69 -12.88 -8.16
N VAL A 34 2.06 -11.89 -7.51
CA VAL A 34 2.75 -10.66 -7.12
C VAL A 34 3.24 -10.76 -5.67
N GLN A 35 4.47 -10.32 -5.42
CA GLN A 35 5.00 -10.20 -4.07
C GLN A 35 4.52 -8.90 -3.41
N LEU A 36 3.91 -9.02 -2.23
CA LEU A 36 3.64 -7.89 -1.34
C LEU A 36 4.83 -7.70 -0.41
N ALA A 37 5.08 -6.47 0.02
CA ALA A 37 6.05 -6.16 1.06
C ALA A 37 5.35 -5.47 2.23
N CYS A 38 5.79 -5.75 3.45
CA CYS A 38 5.32 -5.09 4.66
C CYS A 38 6.53 -4.66 5.51
N SER A 39 6.45 -3.50 6.13
CA SER A 39 7.42 -3.01 7.12
C SER A 39 6.69 -2.28 8.22
N GLY A 40 6.68 -2.83 9.44
CA GLY A 40 6.08 -2.22 10.63
C GLY A 40 4.64 -1.74 10.46
N GLN A 41 4.48 -0.55 9.89
CA GLN A 41 3.22 0.14 9.64
C GLN A 41 2.96 0.46 8.17
N SER A 42 3.71 -0.10 7.23
CA SER A 42 3.50 0.13 5.80
C SER A 42 3.39 -1.17 5.05
N CYS A 43 2.47 -1.21 4.10
CA CYS A 43 2.32 -2.31 3.16
C CYS A 43 2.47 -1.76 1.74
N ALA A 44 3.09 -2.52 0.86
CA ALA A 44 3.30 -2.13 -0.51
C ALA A 44 3.09 -3.31 -1.46
N PHE A 45 2.49 -3.04 -2.60
CA PHE A 45 2.10 -4.07 -3.54
C PHE A 45 1.96 -3.53 -4.96
N PRO A 46 2.22 -4.38 -5.98
CA PRO A 46 1.89 -4.03 -7.36
C PRO A 46 0.39 -3.80 -7.55
N LEU A 47 0.04 -2.72 -8.21
CA LEU A 47 -1.32 -2.35 -8.63
C LEU A 47 -1.36 -2.27 -10.15
N ASP A 48 -2.39 -2.86 -10.76
CA ASP A 48 -2.61 -2.84 -12.22
C ASP A 48 -1.40 -3.33 -13.06
N GLY A 49 -0.48 -4.07 -12.43
CA GLY A 49 0.73 -4.62 -13.05
C GLY A 49 1.97 -3.79 -12.77
N ASN A 50 2.02 -2.53 -13.22
CA ASN A 50 3.26 -1.73 -13.26
C ASN A 50 3.28 -0.55 -12.27
N GLU A 51 2.21 -0.33 -11.52
CA GLU A 51 2.14 0.72 -10.50
C GLU A 51 2.49 0.11 -9.14
N LEU A 52 3.17 0.86 -8.28
CA LEU A 52 3.43 0.45 -6.91
C LEU A 52 2.48 1.20 -5.98
N CYS A 53 1.56 0.48 -5.35
CA CYS A 53 0.68 1.00 -4.32
C CYS A 53 1.35 0.86 -2.96
N VAL A 54 1.41 1.94 -2.18
CA VAL A 54 1.94 1.97 -0.82
C VAL A 54 0.89 2.52 0.13
N ARG A 55 0.66 1.82 1.23
CA ARG A 55 -0.32 2.18 2.26
C ARG A 55 0.36 2.23 3.62
N ASP A 56 0.04 3.24 4.42
CA ASP A 56 0.34 3.26 5.85
C ASP A 56 -0.83 2.66 6.65
N THR A 57 -0.53 1.95 7.73
CA THR A 57 -1.51 1.38 8.66
C THR A 57 -1.72 2.28 9.87
N LYS A 58 -0.94 3.35 10.04
CA LYS A 58 -1.19 4.40 11.04
C LYS A 58 -2.52 5.11 10.78
N GLN A 59 -3.18 5.52 11.86
CA GLN A 59 -4.37 6.37 11.83
C GLN A 59 -3.97 7.86 11.96
N PRO A 60 -4.64 8.78 11.23
CA PRO A 60 -5.62 8.51 10.18
C PRO A 60 -4.92 7.80 9.01
N PRO A 61 -5.58 6.82 8.35
CA PRO A 61 -4.99 6.11 7.22
C PRO A 61 -4.51 7.15 6.22
N HIS A 62 -3.20 7.24 6.01
CA HIS A 62 -2.68 8.09 4.97
C HIS A 62 -3.22 7.57 3.64
N GLN A 63 -3.75 8.49 2.83
CA GLN A 63 -4.22 8.22 1.48
C GLN A 63 -3.23 7.33 0.74
N LEU A 64 -3.73 6.40 -0.07
CA LEU A 64 -2.89 5.55 -0.90
C LEU A 64 -1.87 6.38 -1.67
N LEU A 65 -0.62 5.96 -1.59
CA LEU A 65 0.45 6.50 -2.41
C LEU A 65 0.63 5.58 -3.60
N ILE A 66 0.24 6.06 -4.78
CA ILE A 66 0.46 5.35 -6.05
C ILE A 66 1.72 5.91 -6.70
N LEU A 67 2.72 5.05 -6.84
CA LEU A 67 3.99 5.35 -7.46
C LEU A 67 4.03 4.72 -8.85
N ARG A 68 4.41 5.52 -9.83
CA ARG A 68 4.45 5.16 -11.24
C ARG A 68 5.85 5.40 -11.75
N GLY A 69 6.33 4.45 -12.54
CA GLY A 69 7.68 4.46 -13.05
C GLY A 69 7.82 3.34 -14.05
N HIS A 70 7.68 2.09 -13.58
CA HIS A 70 7.81 0.90 -14.41
C HIS A 70 6.90 0.92 -15.65
N HIS A 71 7.47 0.50 -16.76
CA HIS A 71 6.79 0.21 -18.02
C HIS A 71 6.40 -1.27 -18.12
N GLN A 72 7.05 -2.14 -17.35
CA GLN A 72 6.76 -3.57 -17.27
C GLN A 72 6.11 -3.94 -15.91
N PRO A 73 5.42 -5.09 -15.81
CA PRO A 73 4.80 -5.51 -14.55
C PRO A 73 5.82 -5.67 -13.42
N ILE A 74 5.54 -5.11 -12.25
CA ILE A 74 6.35 -5.28 -11.04
C ILE A 74 6.22 -6.72 -10.57
N THR A 75 7.36 -7.39 -10.42
CA THR A 75 7.43 -8.80 -10.02
C THR A 75 7.92 -8.99 -8.59
N ALA A 76 8.68 -8.03 -8.04
CA ALA A 76 9.15 -8.09 -6.66
C ALA A 76 9.15 -6.71 -6.00
N VAL A 77 8.85 -6.70 -4.70
CA VAL A 77 8.83 -5.49 -3.87
C VAL A 77 9.51 -5.81 -2.53
N ALA A 78 10.37 -4.90 -2.04
CA ALA A 78 11.04 -5.05 -0.76
C ALA A 78 11.24 -3.72 -0.06
N PHE A 79 10.94 -3.67 1.23
CA PHE A 79 11.31 -2.52 2.08
C PHE A 79 12.79 -2.59 2.46
N GLY A 80 13.43 -1.42 2.54
CA GLY A 80 14.70 -1.27 3.22
C GLY A 80 14.57 -1.52 4.73
N ASN A 81 15.69 -1.82 5.38
CA ASN A 81 15.75 -2.11 6.81
C ASN A 81 15.94 -0.85 7.69
N LYS A 82 16.10 0.33 7.08
CA LYS A 82 16.24 1.60 7.80
C LYS A 82 14.87 2.21 8.07
N VAL A 83 14.75 2.80 9.26
CA VAL A 83 13.52 3.51 9.67
C VAL A 83 13.40 4.88 8.99
N SER A 84 14.52 5.54 8.67
CA SER A 84 14.54 6.82 7.98
C SER A 84 15.82 7.01 7.14
N PRO A 85 15.70 7.38 5.85
CA PRO A 85 14.45 7.40 5.09
C PRO A 85 13.91 5.98 4.93
N LEU A 86 12.58 5.83 4.95
CA LEU A 86 11.96 4.54 4.64
C LEU A 86 12.02 4.33 3.13
N LEU A 87 12.94 3.47 2.70
CA LEU A 87 13.14 3.12 1.30
C LEU A 87 12.32 1.89 0.93
N ILE A 88 11.89 1.84 -0.32
CA ILE A 88 11.29 0.65 -0.92
C ILE A 88 11.85 0.45 -2.32
N CYS A 89 12.12 -0.80 -2.68
CA CYS A 89 12.52 -1.19 -4.02
C CYS A 89 11.37 -1.91 -4.71
N SER A 90 11.09 -1.56 -5.95
CA SER A 90 10.27 -2.36 -6.87
C SER A 90 11.14 -2.82 -8.04
N ALA A 91 11.02 -4.10 -8.38
CA ALA A 91 11.74 -4.71 -9.48
C ALA A 91 10.77 -5.17 -10.56
N SER A 92 11.17 -4.96 -11.80
CA SER A 92 10.53 -5.49 -12.99
C SER A 92 11.59 -5.85 -14.02
N GLN A 93 11.16 -6.34 -15.19
CA GLN A 93 12.04 -6.69 -16.31
C GLN A 93 12.75 -5.47 -16.90
N ASP A 94 12.17 -4.28 -16.78
CA ASP A 94 12.76 -3.05 -17.31
C ASP A 94 13.92 -2.55 -16.43
N TYR A 95 13.68 -2.36 -15.14
CA TYR A 95 14.65 -1.85 -14.18
C TYR A 95 14.20 -2.15 -12.74
N VAL A 96 15.03 -1.75 -11.78
CA VAL A 96 14.69 -1.67 -10.36
C VAL A 96 14.61 -0.20 -9.97
N ILE A 97 13.48 0.23 -9.39
CA ILE A 97 13.33 1.58 -8.85
C ILE A 97 13.47 1.53 -7.33
N MET A 98 14.28 2.43 -6.79
CA MET A 98 14.34 2.72 -5.36
C MET A 98 13.54 4.00 -5.07
N TRP A 99 12.54 3.89 -4.21
CA TRP A 99 11.68 5.00 -3.83
C TRP A 99 12.01 5.44 -2.41
N ASN A 100 12.18 6.75 -2.23
CA ASN A 100 12.16 7.39 -0.92
C ASN A 100 10.72 7.76 -0.57
N LEU A 101 10.09 7.03 0.35
CA LEU A 101 8.67 7.23 0.66
C LEU A 101 8.38 8.60 1.30
N ASP A 102 9.32 9.15 2.06
CA ASP A 102 9.18 10.47 2.68
C ASP A 102 9.13 11.56 1.60
N GLU A 103 10.04 11.51 0.63
CA GLU A 103 10.04 12.43 -0.52
C GLU A 103 8.80 12.26 -1.41
N CYS A 104 8.37 11.01 -1.65
CA CYS A 104 7.19 10.75 -2.46
C CYS A 104 5.93 11.36 -1.84
N ARG A 105 5.75 11.20 -0.51
CA ARG A 105 4.64 11.79 0.24
C ARG A 105 4.70 13.32 0.19
N GLN A 106 5.87 13.92 0.37
CA GLN A 106 6.04 15.38 0.25
C GLN A 106 5.65 15.90 -1.13
N LYS A 107 6.03 15.20 -2.22
CA LYS A 107 5.66 15.59 -3.59
C LYS A 107 4.15 15.55 -3.81
N VAL A 108 3.45 14.56 -3.26
CA VAL A 108 1.98 14.48 -3.31
C VAL A 108 1.34 15.65 -2.56
N LEU A 109 1.81 15.94 -1.34
CA LEU A 109 1.30 17.07 -0.54
C LEU A 109 1.50 18.42 -1.22
N GLN A 110 2.57 18.58 -2.00
CA GLN A 110 2.85 19.79 -2.77
C GLN A 110 2.07 19.88 -4.09
N GLY A 111 1.20 18.91 -4.40
CA GLY A 111 0.47 18.86 -5.68
C GLY A 111 1.36 18.57 -6.89
N LYS A 112 2.62 18.17 -6.68
CA LYS A 112 3.59 17.81 -7.73
C LYS A 112 3.64 16.31 -8.01
N GLY A 113 2.82 15.53 -7.31
CA GLY A 113 2.75 14.07 -7.42
C GLY A 113 1.92 13.61 -8.61
N LYS A 114 2.44 13.79 -9.83
CA LYS A 114 2.15 12.88 -10.93
C LYS A 114 3.46 12.15 -11.23
N PHE A 115 3.57 10.95 -10.68
CA PHE A 115 4.61 10.00 -11.07
C PHE A 115 4.15 9.30 -12.35
#